data_AF-A0A9E1GRK0-F1
#
_entry.id   AF-A0A9E1GRK0-F1
#
_cell.length_a   1.000
_cell.length_b   1.000
_cell.length_c   1.000
_cell.angle_alpha   90.00
_cell.angle_beta   90.00
_cell.angle_gamma   90.00
#
_symmetry.space_group_name_H-M   'P 1'
#
loop_
_entity.id
_entity.type
_entity.pdbx_description
1 polymer ?
#
loop_
_entity_poly.entity_id
_entity_poly.type
_entity_poly.pdbx_seq_one_letter_code
_entity_poly.pdbx_strand_id
1 'polypeptide(L)'
;MSKMSELSQILDDLISCGEQLIQTANAIKECFTEPAESTEEPEQENKVPETEVRSYSKEEVRALLAAKAKEAGGQFKTQVKAIVKKYGNGGSLTDVPTESYPALVSEVEELKDA
;
A
#
# COMPACT_ATOMS: atom_id res chain seq x y z
N MET A 1 13.59 24.23 29.38
CA MET A 1 12.49 24.38 28.42
C MET A 1 12.95 24.40 26.94
N SER A 2 14.19 24.79 26.62
CA SER A 2 14.65 25.01 25.22
C SER A 2 14.55 23.80 24.27
N LYS A 3 15.05 22.63 24.67
CA LYS A 3 15.26 21.50 23.74
C LYS A 3 13.98 20.89 23.18
N MET A 4 12.89 20.88 23.95
CA MET A 4 11.60 20.36 23.46
C MET A 4 10.95 21.34 22.46
N SER A 5 11.16 22.65 22.65
CA SER A 5 10.66 23.65 21.71
C SER A 5 11.41 23.57 20.38
N GLU A 6 12.73 23.36 20.42
CA GLU A 6 13.55 23.16 19.22
C GLU A 6 13.15 21.89 18.46
N LEU A 7 12.90 20.78 19.17
CA LEU A 7 12.42 19.54 18.54
C LEU A 7 11.03 19.70 17.92
N SER A 8 10.12 20.43 18.57
CA SER A 8 8.80 20.73 17.99
C SER A 8 8.93 21.50 16.69
N GLN A 9 9.77 22.54 16.67
CA GLN A 9 10.00 23.33 15.47
C GLN A 9 10.55 22.49 14.32
N ILE A 10 11.52 21.60 14.60
CA ILE A 10 12.08 20.70 13.58
C ILE A 10 11.03 19.72 13.06
N LEU A 11 10.11 19.24 13.91
CA LEU A 11 9.01 18.39 13.49
C LEU A 11 8.02 19.15 12.60
N ASP A 12 7.67 20.38 12.96
CA ASP A 12 6.78 21.23 12.16
C ASP A 12 7.41 21.55 10.78
N ASP A 13 8.71 21.84 10.76
CA ASP A 13 9.47 22.08 9.53
C ASP A 13 9.51 20.82 8.64
N LEU A 14 9.68 19.63 9.26
CA LEU A 14 9.67 18.36 8.55
C LEU A 14 8.28 18.05 7.93
N ILE A 15 7.21 18.32 8.67
CA ILE A 15 5.83 18.16 8.19
C ILE A 15 5.59 19.07 6.98
N SER A 16 5.93 20.36 7.10
CA SER A 16 5.79 21.34 6.02
C SER A 16 6.55 20.93 4.75
N CYS A 17 7.79 20.44 4.91
CA CYS A 17 8.57 19.93 3.80
C CYS A 17 7.89 18.73 3.11
N GLY A 18 7.36 17.78 3.89
CA GLY A 18 6.60 16.65 3.36
C GLY A 18 5.37 17.07 2.56
N GLU A 19 4.60 18.03 3.08
CA GLU A 19 3.42 18.57 2.41
C GLU A 19 3.79 19.25 1.08
N GLN A 20 4.88 20.02 1.04
CA GLN A 20 5.37 20.67 -0.17
C GLN A 20 5.85 19.66 -1.23
N LEU A 21 6.50 18.57 -0.80
CA LEU A 21 6.92 17.50 -1.70
C LEU A 21 5.71 16.81 -2.35
N ILE A 22 4.65 16.54 -1.57
CA ILE A 22 3.41 15.95 -2.08
C ILE A 22 2.73 16.91 -3.08
N GLN A 23 2.60 18.19 -2.74
CA GLN A 23 2.01 19.20 -3.63
C GLN A 23 2.77 19.29 -4.96
N THR A 24 4.10 19.29 -4.90
CA THR A 24 4.95 19.34 -6.09
C THR A 24 4.78 18.08 -6.94
N ALA A 25 4.72 16.90 -6.33
CA ALA A 25 4.50 15.64 -7.04
C ALA A 25 3.14 15.61 -7.75
N ASN A 26 2.08 16.12 -7.11
CA ASN A 26 0.76 16.24 -7.72
C ASN A 26 0.75 17.23 -8.89
N ALA A 27 1.38 18.40 -8.74
CA ALA A 27 1.52 19.36 -9.83
C ALA A 27 2.30 18.77 -11.02
N ILE A 28 3.35 17.98 -10.77
CA ILE A 28 4.08 17.26 -11.81
C ILE A 28 3.17 16.22 -12.49
N LYS A 29 2.39 15.45 -11.71
CA LYS A 29 1.43 14.47 -12.24
C LYS A 29 0.40 15.14 -13.16
N GLU A 30 -0.16 16.28 -12.75
CA GLU A 30 -1.10 17.08 -13.55
C GLU A 30 -0.48 17.55 -14.87
N CYS A 31 0.82 17.89 -14.89
CA CYS A 31 1.50 18.29 -16.12
C CYS A 31 1.61 17.16 -17.15
N PHE A 32 1.56 15.89 -16.73
CA PHE A 32 1.67 14.72 -17.61
C PHE A 32 0.34 14.02 -17.91
N THR A 33 -0.74 14.45 -17.28
CA THR A 33 -2.11 13.98 -17.57
C THR A 33 -2.83 15.00 -18.43
N GLU A 34 -2.94 14.75 -19.74
CA GLU A 34 -3.87 15.48 -20.61
C GLU A 34 -5.32 15.30 -20.11
N PRO A 35 -6.23 16.28 -20.33
CA PRO A 35 -7.59 16.23 -19.81
C PRO A 35 -8.40 15.16 -20.56
N ALA A 36 -8.34 13.93 -20.07
CA ALA A 36 -9.34 12.92 -20.33
C ALA A 36 -10.45 13.12 -19.30
N GLU A 37 -11.57 13.68 -19.75
CA GLU A 37 -12.79 13.74 -18.96
C GLU A 37 -13.19 12.35 -18.46
N SER A 38 -13.63 12.33 -17.20
CA SER A 38 -14.33 11.25 -16.47
C SER A 38 -13.41 10.13 -15.97
N THR A 39 -13.30 9.87 -14.66
CA THR A 39 -14.43 9.67 -13.74
C THR A 39 -13.95 9.77 -12.29
N GLU A 40 -14.67 10.56 -11.48
CA GLU A 40 -14.77 10.51 -10.01
C GLU A 40 -13.49 10.64 -9.15
N GLU A 41 -13.23 11.87 -8.71
CA GLU A 41 -12.89 12.16 -7.31
C GLU A 41 -14.21 12.41 -6.53
N PRO A 42 -14.24 12.39 -5.17
CA PRO A 42 -13.12 12.59 -4.25
C PRO A 42 -13.12 11.66 -3.02
N GLU A 43 -12.01 11.61 -2.27
CA GLU A 43 -12.09 11.75 -0.81
C GLU A 43 -10.73 12.07 -0.18
N GLN A 44 -10.58 13.36 0.16
CA GLN A 44 -9.84 13.76 1.34
C GLN A 44 -10.62 13.27 2.57
N GLU A 45 -10.03 12.46 3.44
CA GLU A 45 -10.41 12.54 4.85
C GLU A 45 -9.26 12.17 5.80
N ASN A 46 -8.68 13.23 6.38
CA ASN A 46 -8.53 13.45 7.82
C ASN A 46 -7.73 12.48 8.72
N LYS A 47 -7.05 13.14 9.65
CA LYS A 47 -6.08 12.64 10.62
C LYS A 47 -6.81 12.04 11.84
N VAL A 48 -6.75 10.72 12.06
CA VAL A 48 -6.96 10.08 13.38
C VAL A 48 -6.06 8.83 13.49
N PRO A 49 -5.28 8.63 14.58
CA PRO A 49 -4.44 7.45 14.74
C PRO A 49 -5.30 6.29 15.24
N GLU A 50 -5.94 5.56 14.33
CA GLU A 50 -6.70 4.38 14.70
C GLU A 50 -6.48 3.29 13.65
N THR A 51 -5.51 2.43 13.94
CA THR A 51 -5.25 1.14 13.28
C THR A 51 -5.46 1.17 11.76
N GLU A 52 -4.44 1.64 11.02
CA GLU A 52 -4.41 1.54 9.55
C GLU A 52 -4.67 0.10 9.11
N VAL A 53 -5.93 -0.23 8.82
CA VAL A 53 -6.26 -1.35 7.96
C VAL A 53 -5.86 -0.89 6.57
N ARG A 54 -4.58 -1.07 6.21
CA ARG A 54 -4.09 -0.78 4.86
C ARG A 54 -5.04 -1.43 3.86
N SER A 55 -5.85 -0.62 3.19
CA SER A 55 -6.73 -1.08 2.14
C SER A 55 -5.87 -1.34 0.91
N TYR A 56 -5.63 -2.61 0.60
CA TYR A 56 -4.89 -2.96 -0.61
C TYR A 56 -5.82 -2.94 -1.81
N SER A 57 -5.37 -2.38 -2.93
CA SER A 57 -6.03 -2.60 -4.21
C SER A 57 -5.72 -4.01 -4.72
N LYS A 58 -6.63 -4.57 -5.53
CA LYS A 58 -6.44 -5.89 -6.15
C LYS A 58 -5.17 -5.97 -7.01
N GLU A 59 -4.77 -4.84 -7.61
CA GLU A 59 -3.60 -4.75 -8.45
C GLU A 59 -2.30 -4.78 -7.62
N GLU A 60 -2.26 -4.08 -6.49
CA GLU A 60 -1.15 -4.13 -5.55
C GLU A 60 -0.97 -5.53 -4.96
N VAL A 61 -2.05 -6.18 -4.51
CA VAL A 61 -1.95 -7.56 -4.00
C VAL A 61 -1.46 -8.50 -5.09
N ARG A 62 -1.92 -8.34 -6.34
CA ARG A 62 -1.44 -9.16 -7.46
C ARG A 62 0.06 -8.96 -7.69
N ALA A 63 0.56 -7.74 -7.61
CA ALA A 63 1.97 -7.42 -7.76
C ALA A 63 2.81 -8.03 -6.63
N LEU A 64 2.38 -7.88 -5.37
CA LEU A 64 3.06 -8.44 -4.20
C LEU A 64 3.13 -9.97 -4.26
N LEU A 65 2.01 -10.63 -4.58
CA LEU A 65 1.96 -12.08 -4.76
C LEU A 65 2.88 -12.55 -5.88
N ALA A 66 2.89 -11.84 -7.01
CA ALA A 66 3.75 -12.17 -8.13
C ALA A 66 5.24 -11.97 -7.80
N ALA A 67 5.58 -10.92 -7.05
CA ALA A 67 6.93 -10.66 -6.57
C ALA A 67 7.40 -11.77 -5.64
N LYS A 68 6.60 -12.09 -4.60
CA LYS A 68 6.91 -13.17 -3.66
C LYS A 68 7.01 -14.54 -4.36
N ALA A 69 6.08 -14.84 -5.27
CA ALA A 69 6.09 -16.10 -6.02
C ALA A 69 7.28 -16.25 -6.98
N LYS A 70 7.98 -15.17 -7.32
CA LYS A 70 9.21 -15.17 -8.13
C LYS A 70 10.48 -15.05 -7.30
N GLU A 71 10.35 -14.66 -6.03
CA GLU A 71 11.46 -14.52 -5.10
C GLU A 71 12.21 -15.86 -5.00
N ALA A 72 13.54 -15.76 -4.89
CA ALA A 72 14.46 -16.88 -4.79
C ALA A 72 14.17 -18.01 -5.80
N GLY A 73 14.05 -17.62 -7.08
CA GLY A 73 13.88 -18.56 -8.19
C GLY A 73 12.49 -19.20 -8.27
N GLY A 74 11.52 -18.70 -7.49
CA GLY A 74 10.13 -19.15 -7.51
C GLY A 74 9.80 -20.27 -6.53
N GLN A 75 10.62 -20.45 -5.50
CA GLN A 75 10.41 -21.43 -4.43
C GLN A 75 9.09 -21.22 -3.67
N PHE A 76 8.66 -19.95 -3.51
CA PHE A 76 7.42 -19.64 -2.78
C PHE A 76 6.17 -19.77 -3.65
N LYS A 77 6.27 -20.06 -4.95
CA LYS A 77 5.12 -20.12 -5.87
C LYS A 77 4.01 -21.06 -5.39
N THR A 78 4.38 -22.23 -4.86
CA THR A 78 3.41 -23.21 -4.34
C THR A 78 2.76 -22.72 -3.05
N GLN A 79 3.53 -22.10 -2.17
CA GLN A 79 3.07 -21.57 -0.88
C GLN A 79 2.14 -20.37 -1.09
N VAL A 80 2.53 -19.42 -1.94
CA VAL A 80 1.69 -18.28 -2.34
C VAL A 80 0.35 -18.76 -2.90
N LYS A 81 0.35 -19.78 -3.78
CA LYS A 81 -0.90 -20.35 -4.32
C LYS A 81 -1.76 -21.02 -3.24
N ALA A 82 -1.15 -21.67 -2.26
CA ALA A 82 -1.86 -22.28 -1.13
C ALA A 82 -2.51 -21.21 -0.25
N ILE A 83 -1.80 -20.11 0.03
CA ILE A 83 -2.32 -18.98 0.80
C ILE A 83 -3.49 -18.33 0.06
N VAL A 84 -3.36 -18.00 -1.23
CA VAL A 84 -4.46 -17.42 -2.01
C VAL A 84 -5.70 -18.34 -2.00
N LYS A 85 -5.51 -19.66 -2.03
CA LYS A 85 -6.61 -20.64 -1.94
C LYS A 85 -7.27 -20.69 -0.55
N LYS A 86 -6.54 -20.37 0.53
CA LYS A 86 -7.10 -20.26 1.89
C LYS A 86 -8.09 -19.09 1.99
N TYR A 87 -7.81 -18.00 1.28
CA TYR A 87 -8.63 -16.79 1.29
C TYR A 87 -9.67 -16.71 0.15
N GLY A 88 -9.55 -17.55 -0.89
CA GLY A 88 -10.45 -17.54 -2.04
C GLY A 88 -10.77 -18.95 -2.54
N ASN A 89 -12.06 -19.22 -2.76
CA ASN A 89 -12.58 -20.56 -3.09
C ASN A 89 -12.08 -21.16 -4.42
N GLY A 90 -11.39 -20.41 -5.27
CA GLY A 90 -10.83 -20.88 -6.55
C GLY A 90 -9.31 -20.84 -6.66
N GLY A 91 -8.59 -20.43 -5.60
CA GLY A 91 -7.13 -20.25 -5.67
C GLY A 91 -6.68 -19.13 -6.62
N SER A 92 -7.60 -18.23 -6.97
CA SER A 92 -7.35 -17.01 -7.73
C SER A 92 -7.64 -15.80 -6.84
N LEU A 93 -6.84 -14.74 -6.98
CA LEU A 93 -7.05 -13.47 -6.28
C LEU A 93 -8.42 -12.82 -6.63
N THR A 94 -9.05 -13.23 -7.73
CA THR A 94 -10.41 -12.80 -8.10
C THR A 94 -11.48 -13.24 -7.11
N ASP A 95 -11.24 -14.35 -6.41
CA ASP A 95 -12.22 -14.96 -5.51
C ASP A 95 -11.96 -14.60 -4.04
N VAL A 96 -10.93 -13.79 -3.80
CA VAL A 96 -10.53 -13.30 -2.48
C VAL A 96 -11.24 -11.97 -2.22
N PRO A 97 -12.00 -11.83 -1.12
CA PRO A 97 -12.63 -10.57 -0.76
C PRO A 97 -11.57 -9.52 -0.36
N THR A 98 -11.82 -8.26 -0.68
CA THR A 98 -10.93 -7.12 -0.40
C THR A 98 -10.56 -7.01 1.08
N GLU A 99 -11.51 -7.31 1.97
CA GLU A 99 -11.31 -7.36 3.43
C GLU A 99 -10.23 -8.37 3.86
N SER A 100 -9.97 -9.40 3.05
CA SER A 100 -8.96 -10.42 3.33
C SER A 100 -7.59 -10.10 2.74
N TYR A 101 -7.47 -9.06 1.91
CA TYR A 101 -6.19 -8.68 1.32
C TYR A 101 -5.11 -8.34 2.35
N PRO A 102 -5.38 -7.60 3.45
CA PRO A 102 -4.36 -7.31 4.45
C PRO A 102 -3.82 -8.58 5.11
N ALA A 103 -4.70 -9.52 5.46
CA ALA A 103 -4.31 -10.79 6.06
C ALA A 103 -3.53 -11.67 5.06
N LEU A 104 -3.97 -11.71 3.80
CA LEU A 104 -3.32 -12.46 2.73
C LEU A 104 -1.90 -11.94 2.47
N VAL A 105 -1.72 -10.62 2.35
CA VAL A 105 -0.41 -10.01 2.12
C VAL A 105 0.54 -10.30 3.28
N SER A 106 0.09 -10.12 4.53
CA SER A 106 0.91 -10.42 5.71
C SER A 106 1.37 -11.87 5.75
N GLU A 107 0.48 -12.84 5.49
CA GLU A 107 0.84 -14.26 5.50
C GLU A 107 1.83 -14.62 4.37
N VAL A 108 1.77 -13.90 3.25
CA VAL A 108 2.71 -14.06 2.12
C VAL A 108 4.07 -13.42 2.41
N GLU A 109 4.10 -12.28 3.12
CA GLU A 109 5.34 -11.62 3.54
C GLU A 109 6.09 -12.41 4.62
N GLU A 110 5.36 -13.12 5.49
CA GLU A 110 5.93 -14.03 6.50
C GLU A 110 6.63 -15.25 5.91
N LEU A 111 6.37 -15.58 4.63
CA LEU A 111 7.11 -16.63 3.92
C LEU A 111 8.59 -16.24 3.82
N LYS A 112 9.41 -16.84 4.68
CA LYS A 112 10.87 -16.75 4.65
C LYS A 112 11.45 -18.11 4.30
N ASP A 113 12.63 -18.10 3.70
CA ASP A 113 13.44 -19.30 3.58
C ASP A 113 13.71 -19.87 4.97
N ALA A 114 13.36 -21.14 5.14
CA ALA A 114 13.67 -21.91 6.34
C ALA A 114 15.14 -22.36 6.33
#